data_AF-A0A941MF51-F1
#
_entry.id   AF-A0A941MF51-F1
#
_cell.length_a   1.000
_cell.length_b   1.000
_cell.length_c   1.000
_cell.angle_alpha   90.00
_cell.angle_beta   90.00
_cell.angle_gamma   90.00
#
_symmetry.space_group_name_H-M   'P 1'
#
loop_
_entity.id
_entity.type
_entity.pdbx_description
1 polymer ?
#
loop_
_entity_poly.entity_id
_entity_poly.type
_entity_poly.pdbx_seq_one_letter_code
_entity_poly.pdbx_strand_id
1 'polypeptide(L)' 'GCCGSTPDHIAHIASHAKGYKPRTITKTEPRLRLSGLEPFVHG' A
#
# COMPACT_ATOMS: atom_id res chain seq x y z
N GLY A 1 2.96 3.44 11.36
CA GLY A 1 4.01 4.46 11.32
C GLY A 1 5.37 3.81 11.44
N CYS A 2 6.45 4.59 11.34
CA CYS A 2 7.83 4.18 11.58
C CYS A 2 8.42 5.06 12.70
N CYS A 3 9.73 5.32 12.71
CA CYS A 3 10.37 6.22 13.66
C CYS A 3 9.70 7.61 13.68
N GLY A 4 9.42 8.13 14.88
CA GLY A 4 8.80 9.45 15.07
C GLY A 4 7.27 9.49 14.93
N SER A 5 6.59 8.36 14.69
CA SER A 5 5.13 8.29 14.74
C SER A 5 4.62 8.34 16.19
N THR A 6 3.75 9.29 16.50
CA THR A 6 3.12 9.44 17.83
C THR A 6 1.66 8.97 17.79
N PRO A 7 1.01 8.79 18.95
CA PRO A 7 -0.43 8.51 19.00
C PRO A 7 -1.29 9.56 18.29
N ASP A 8 -0.90 10.83 18.35
CA ASP A 8 -1.56 11.94 17.65
C ASP A 8 -1.57 11.74 16.13
N HIS A 9 -0.41 11.38 15.55
CA HIS A 9 -0.31 11.08 14.12
C HIS A 9 -1.26 9.94 13.71
N ILE A 10 -1.35 8.89 14.53
CA ILE A 10 -2.22 7.74 14.25
C ILE A 10 -3.69 8.16 14.31
N ALA A 11 -4.09 8.96 15.29
CA ALA A 11 -5.45 9.46 15.43
C ALA A 11 -5.86 10.32 14.23
N HIS A 12 -4.97 11.21 13.77
CA HIS A 12 -5.20 12.02 12.58
C HIS A 12 -5.35 11.16 11.30
N ILE A 13 -4.49 10.15 11.10
CA ILE A 13 -4.60 9.26 9.95
C ILE A 13 -5.92 8.48 9.99
N ALA A 14 -6.31 7.96 11.16
CA ALA A 14 -7.54 7.19 11.32
C ALA A 14 -8.79 8.02 11.05
N SER A 15 -8.85 9.25 11.57
CA SER A 15 -9.99 10.16 11.34
C SER A 15 -10.17 10.50 9.87
N HIS A 16 -9.07 10.74 9.15
CA HIS A 16 -9.10 11.04 7.71
C HIS A 16 -9.46 9.80 6.88
N ALA A 17 -8.87 8.64 7.17
CA ALA A 17 -9.09 7.43 6.40
C ALA A 17 -10.53 6.89 6.52
N LYS A 18 -11.22 7.14 7.65
CA LYS A 18 -12.58 6.68 7.92
C LYS A 18 -13.61 7.12 6.86
N GLY A 19 -13.38 8.25 6.18
CA GLY A 19 -14.27 8.76 5.14
C GLY A 19 -14.20 8.00 3.81
N TYR A 20 -13.22 7.11 3.62
CA TYR A 20 -12.95 6.47 2.34
C TYR A 20 -13.17 4.97 2.39
N LYS A 21 -13.71 4.40 1.31
CA LYS A 21 -13.80 2.95 1.15
C LYS A 21 -12.40 2.37 0.90
N PRO A 22 -12.11 1.15 1.39
CA PRO A 22 -10.90 0.44 1.00
C PRO A 22 -10.78 0.31 -0.52
N ARG A 23 -9.56 0.41 -1.03
CA ARG A 23 -9.27 0.22 -2.45
C ARG A 23 -9.64 -1.20 -2.89
N THR A 24 -10.36 -1.31 -4.01
CA THR A 24 -10.62 -2.58 -4.68
C THR A 24 -9.32 -3.18 -5.24
N ILE A 25 -9.10 -4.47 -5.02
CA ILE A 25 -7.94 -5.18 -5.56
C ILE A 25 -8.22 -5.52 -7.03
N THR A 26 -7.37 -5.03 -7.93
CA THR A 26 -7.44 -5.37 -9.37
C THR A 26 -6.93 -6.78 -9.60
N LYS A 27 -7.58 -7.54 -10.49
CA LYS A 27 -7.09 -8.85 -10.94
C LYS A 27 -5.92 -8.64 -11.91
N THR A 28 -4.76 -9.19 -11.58
CA THR A 28 -3.55 -9.15 -12.41
C THR A 28 -3.00 -10.55 -12.60
N GLU A 29 -2.33 -10.78 -13.71
CA GLU A 29 -1.61 -12.04 -13.95
C GLU A 29 -0.55 -12.31 -12.88
N PRO A 30 -0.38 -13.57 -12.43
CA PRO A 30 0.60 -13.93 -11.40
C PRO A 30 2.02 -13.89 -11.97
N ARG A 31 2.66 -12.72 -11.89
CA ARG A 31 4.06 -12.51 -12.29
C ARG A 31 4.87 -11.92 -11.13
N LEU A 32 6.15 -12.28 -11.03
CA LEU A 32 7.09 -11.63 -10.11
C LEU A 32 7.38 -10.20 -10.61
N ARG A 33 7.09 -9.21 -9.76
CA ARG A 33 7.30 -7.79 -10.03
C ARG A 33 8.16 -7.21 -8.92
N LEU A 34 9.33 -6.70 -9.28
CA LEU A 34 10.25 -6.05 -8.36
C LEU A 34 10.15 -4.53 -8.57
N SER A 35 10.24 -3.76 -7.49
CA SER A 35 10.11 -2.31 -7.54
C SER A 35 11.11 -1.71 -8.54
N GLY A 36 10.60 -0.97 -9.52
CA GLY A 36 11.41 -0.31 -10.55
C GLY A 36 11.88 -1.21 -11.70
N LEU A 37 11.45 -2.47 -11.77
CA LEU A 37 11.77 -3.38 -12.87
C LEU A 37 10.50 -3.81 -13.62
N GLU A 38 10.66 -4.14 -14.89
CA GLU A 38 9.65 -4.87 -15.66
C GLU A 38 9.40 -6.27 -15.06
N PRO A 39 8.24 -6.90 -15.33
CA PRO A 39 7.95 -8.23 -14.82
C PRO A 39 9.07 -9.22 -15.15
N PHE A 40 9.51 -9.98 -14.15
CA PHE A 40 10.59 -10.93 -14.34
C PHE A 40 10.20 -11.98 -15.38
N VAL A 41 10.99 -12.07 -16.45
CA VAL A 41 10.86 -13.08 -17.50
C VAL A 41 12.16 -13.89 -17.50
N HIS A 42 12.06 -15.15 -17.10
CA HIS A 42 13.17 -16.10 -17.19
C HIS A 42 12.68 -17.38 -17.84
N GLY A 43 13.49 -17.85 -18.77
CA GLY A 43 13.41 -19.12 -19.48
C GLY A 43 14.83 -19.57 -19.77
#